data_AF-A0A7W4JLR5-F1
#
_entry.id   AF-A0A7W4JLR5-F1
#
_cell.length_a   1.000
_cell.length_b   1.000
_cell.length_c   1.000
_cell.angle_alpha   90.00
_cell.angle_beta   90.00
_cell.angle_gamma   90.00
#
_symmetry.space_group_name_H-M   'P 1'
#
loop_
_entity.id
_entity.type
_entity.pdbx_description
1 polymer ?
#
loop_
_entity_poly.entity_id
_entity_poly.type
_entity_poly.pdbx_seq_one_letter_code
_entity_poly.pdbx_strand_id
1 'polypeptide(L)'
;MTMHRAHAQEAIGPACDNRHFLAVQQAFEGGSLRGDQPVHVCGRVIAVSRQRQTRSGWHGYFYVDVGQGVSIRIVSDLDRMAAPAWPWVAKGDAVDVVGRYYYDNPRSQGIDWTHRGTGRKWGMPGYVSVNGARYQ
;
A
#
# COMPACT_ATOMS: atom_id res chain seq x y z
N MET A 1 13.09 23.45 -10.96
CA MET A 1 12.65 22.59 -12.09
C MET A 1 11.81 21.47 -11.53
N THR A 2 10.50 21.55 -11.73
CA THR A 2 9.46 20.77 -11.03
C THR A 2 8.87 19.77 -12.02
N MET A 3 9.57 18.65 -12.29
CA MET A 3 9.11 17.62 -13.24
C MET A 3 9.00 16.20 -12.66
N HIS A 4 9.22 15.99 -11.37
CA HIS A 4 9.15 14.63 -10.79
C HIS A 4 7.76 14.24 -10.25
N ARG A 5 6.82 15.19 -10.17
CA ARG A 5 5.48 14.95 -9.57
C ARG A 5 4.43 14.42 -10.55
N ALA A 6 4.54 14.69 -11.86
CA ALA A 6 3.54 14.25 -12.84
C ALA A 6 3.70 12.78 -13.24
N HIS A 7 4.94 12.29 -13.38
CA HIS A 7 5.22 10.96 -13.93
C HIS A 7 4.75 9.78 -13.08
N ALA A 8 4.77 9.88 -11.74
CA ALA A 8 4.36 8.76 -10.88
C ALA A 8 2.84 8.56 -10.86
N GLN A 9 2.07 9.65 -11.04
CA GLN A 9 0.62 9.62 -11.04
C GLN A 9 0.05 9.20 -12.40
N GLU A 10 0.79 9.42 -13.50
CA GLU A 10 0.51 8.83 -14.82
C GLU A 10 0.75 7.32 -14.88
N ALA A 11 1.64 6.79 -14.03
CA ALA A 11 1.96 5.36 -14.04
C ALA A 11 0.83 4.48 -13.44
N ILE A 12 -0.01 5.04 -12.57
CA ILE A 12 -1.16 4.34 -11.99
C ILE A 12 -2.44 4.83 -12.65
N GLY A 13 -3.14 3.93 -13.34
CA GLY A 13 -4.45 4.22 -13.93
C GLY A 13 -5.51 4.62 -12.89
N PRO A 14 -6.68 5.13 -13.33
CA PRO A 14 -7.75 5.54 -12.42
C PRO A 14 -8.50 4.36 -11.76
N ALA A 15 -8.22 3.13 -12.18
CA ALA A 15 -8.89 1.92 -11.74
C ALA A 15 -7.88 0.90 -11.22
N CYS A 16 -8.35 0.09 -10.27
CA CYS A 16 -7.59 -1.01 -9.70
C CYS A 16 -6.98 -1.92 -10.77
N ASP A 17 -5.69 -2.25 -10.62
CA ASP A 17 -4.99 -3.18 -11.49
C ASP A 17 -4.11 -4.14 -10.67
N ASN A 18 -4.75 -5.18 -10.14
CA ASN A 18 -4.03 -6.25 -9.45
C ASN A 18 -3.06 -6.99 -10.38
N ARG A 19 -3.28 -7.02 -11.71
CA ARG A 19 -2.36 -7.68 -12.65
C ARG A 19 -1.06 -6.92 -12.74
N HIS A 20 -1.12 -5.60 -12.78
CA HIS A 20 0.05 -4.74 -12.69
C HIS A 20 0.83 -4.99 -11.38
N PHE A 21 0.15 -5.01 -10.24
CA PHE A 21 0.79 -5.32 -8.95
C PHE A 21 1.51 -6.68 -8.97
N LEU A 22 0.85 -7.73 -9.46
CA LEU A 22 1.43 -9.07 -9.54
C LEU A 22 2.65 -9.12 -10.47
N ALA A 23 2.61 -8.42 -11.61
CA ALA A 23 3.75 -8.31 -12.51
C ALA A 23 4.93 -7.57 -11.85
N VAL A 24 4.64 -6.48 -11.12
CA VAL A 24 5.66 -5.74 -10.35
C VAL A 24 6.28 -6.64 -9.28
N GLN A 25 5.46 -7.37 -8.50
CA GLN A 25 5.95 -8.30 -7.47
C GLN A 25 6.85 -9.38 -8.07
N GLN A 26 6.44 -10.02 -9.16
CA GLN A 26 7.24 -11.04 -9.85
C GLN A 26 8.56 -10.47 -10.37
N ALA A 27 8.58 -9.23 -10.86
CA ALA A 27 9.79 -8.57 -11.33
C ALA A 27 10.76 -8.25 -10.17
N PHE A 28 10.27 -7.95 -8.96
CA PHE A 28 11.12 -7.84 -7.78
C PHE A 28 11.67 -9.20 -7.33
N GLU A 29 10.84 -10.24 -7.31
CA GLU A 29 11.26 -11.60 -6.96
C GLU A 29 12.30 -12.15 -7.93
N GLY A 30 12.14 -11.84 -9.23
CA GLY A 30 13.12 -12.15 -10.27
C GLY A 30 14.33 -11.21 -10.33
N GLY A 31 14.34 -10.14 -9.53
CA GLY A 31 15.46 -9.19 -9.42
C GLY A 31 15.60 -8.20 -10.58
N SER A 32 14.62 -8.11 -11.49
CA SER A 32 14.63 -7.17 -12.62
C SER A 32 14.17 -5.76 -12.24
N LEU A 33 13.41 -5.62 -11.15
CA LEU A 33 13.07 -4.33 -10.55
C LEU A 33 13.78 -4.11 -9.21
N ARG A 34 14.06 -2.83 -8.93
CA ARG A 34 14.61 -2.35 -7.66
C ARG A 34 13.98 -1.01 -7.31
N GLY A 35 13.74 -0.80 -6.03
CA GLY A 35 13.20 0.44 -5.47
C GLY A 35 11.69 0.60 -5.67
N ASP A 36 11.07 1.29 -4.72
CA ASP A 36 9.63 1.42 -4.54
C ASP A 36 8.83 1.71 -5.82
N GLN A 37 7.68 1.05 -5.98
CA GLN A 37 6.82 1.18 -7.16
C GLN A 37 5.42 1.72 -6.81
N PRO A 38 4.83 2.56 -7.68
CA PRO A 38 3.42 2.91 -7.61
C PRO A 38 2.53 1.69 -7.88
N VAL A 39 1.52 1.43 -7.04
CA VAL A 39 0.52 0.37 -7.30
C VAL A 39 -0.90 0.80 -6.91
N HIS A 40 -1.89 0.26 -7.63
CA HIS A 40 -3.32 0.34 -7.30
C HIS A 40 -3.89 -1.07 -7.19
N VAL A 41 -4.17 -1.49 -5.97
CA VAL A 41 -4.70 -2.82 -5.68
C VAL A 41 -6.10 -2.73 -5.09
N CYS A 42 -6.89 -3.76 -5.30
CA CYS A 42 -8.20 -3.90 -4.69
C CYS A 42 -8.45 -5.36 -4.33
N GLY A 43 -9.32 -5.59 -3.35
CA GLY A 43 -9.58 -6.94 -2.88
C GLY A 43 -10.37 -6.99 -1.59
N ARG A 44 -10.16 -8.06 -0.83
CA ARG A 44 -10.78 -8.22 0.49
C ARG A 44 -9.74 -8.38 1.57
N VAL A 45 -10.01 -7.78 2.73
CA VAL A 45 -9.20 -7.99 3.92
C VAL A 45 -9.35 -9.44 4.38
N ILE A 46 -8.23 -10.17 4.46
CA ILE A 46 -8.20 -11.57 4.92
C ILE A 46 -7.70 -11.71 6.36
N ALA A 47 -6.94 -10.72 6.85
CA ALA A 47 -6.43 -10.68 8.22
C ALA A 47 -6.14 -9.26 8.67
N VAL A 48 -6.26 -9.01 9.97
CA VAL A 48 -5.93 -7.75 10.63
C VAL A 48 -5.02 -8.08 11.81
N SER A 49 -3.89 -7.39 11.92
CA SER A 49 -2.92 -7.58 13.00
C SER A 49 -3.11 -6.54 14.11
N ARG A 50 -2.56 -6.84 15.28
CA ARG A 50 -2.34 -5.81 16.31
C ARG A 50 -1.40 -4.74 15.78
N GLN A 51 -1.63 -3.49 16.18
CA GLN A 51 -0.71 -2.40 15.91
C GLN A 51 0.66 -2.66 16.54
N ARG A 52 1.71 -2.09 15.96
CA ARG A 52 3.08 -2.17 16.49
C ARG A 52 3.72 -0.79 16.48
N GLN A 53 4.44 -0.50 17.56
CA GLN A 53 5.31 0.67 17.60
C GLN A 53 6.65 0.32 16.95
N THR A 54 7.09 1.17 16.03
CA THR A 54 8.42 1.10 15.41
C THR A 54 9.16 2.40 15.67
N ARG A 55 10.39 2.53 15.14
CA ARG A 55 11.16 3.79 15.24
C ARG A 55 10.46 4.99 14.61
N SER A 56 9.55 4.75 13.65
CA SER A 56 8.85 5.83 12.94
C SER A 56 7.45 6.13 13.48
N GLY A 57 6.95 5.38 14.46
CA GLY A 57 5.61 5.60 15.01
C GLY A 57 4.79 4.32 15.24
N TRP A 58 3.49 4.48 15.47
CA TRP A 58 2.51 3.40 15.53
C TRP A 58 2.02 3.00 14.15
N HIS A 59 2.03 1.70 13.88
CA HIS A 59 1.62 1.13 12.61
C HIS A 59 0.55 0.06 12.80
N GLY A 60 -0.56 0.20 12.06
CA GLY A 60 -1.56 -0.83 11.86
C GLY A 60 -1.20 -1.67 10.64
N TYR A 61 -1.55 -2.95 10.66
CA TYR A 61 -1.31 -3.85 9.53
C TYR A 61 -2.54 -4.70 9.24
N PHE A 62 -2.92 -4.75 7.98
CA PHE A 62 -3.92 -5.70 7.49
C PHE A 62 -3.45 -6.32 6.19
N TYR A 63 -4.05 -7.44 5.81
CA TYR A 63 -3.66 -8.22 4.65
C TYR A 63 -4.83 -8.28 3.69
N VAL A 64 -4.54 -8.02 2.42
CA VAL A 64 -5.52 -7.99 1.35
C VAL A 64 -5.23 -9.13 0.39
N ASP A 65 -6.23 -9.95 0.13
CA ASP A 65 -6.19 -10.89 -0.99
C ASP A 65 -6.37 -10.12 -2.30
N VAL A 66 -5.37 -10.20 -3.17
CA VAL A 66 -5.35 -9.56 -4.49
C VAL A 66 -5.55 -10.57 -5.64
N GLY A 67 -5.83 -11.82 -5.29
CA GLY A 67 -6.07 -12.92 -6.22
C GLY A 67 -4.83 -13.78 -6.48
N GLN A 68 -5.03 -14.89 -7.21
CA GLN A 68 -3.98 -15.85 -7.58
C GLN A 68 -3.23 -16.46 -6.38
N GLY A 69 -3.90 -16.56 -5.23
CA GLY A 69 -3.28 -17.05 -3.99
C GLY A 69 -2.28 -16.06 -3.36
N VAL A 70 -2.21 -14.84 -3.87
CA VAL A 70 -1.32 -13.78 -3.37
C VAL A 70 -2.10 -12.85 -2.44
N SER A 71 -1.50 -12.55 -1.30
CA SER A 71 -1.94 -11.48 -0.43
C SER A 71 -0.83 -10.50 -0.15
N ILE A 72 -1.20 -9.25 0.10
CA ILE A 72 -0.24 -8.18 0.39
C ILE A 72 -0.60 -7.47 1.69
N ARG A 73 0.44 -7.15 2.47
CA ARG A 73 0.33 -6.37 3.70
C ARG A 73 0.15 -4.90 3.35
N ILE A 74 -0.88 -4.29 3.90
CA ILE A 74 -1.14 -2.87 3.86
C ILE A 74 -0.71 -2.26 5.20
N VAL A 75 0.09 -1.20 5.16
CA VAL A 75 0.70 -0.55 6.33
C VAL A 75 0.06 0.80 6.57
N SER A 76 -0.68 0.89 7.68
CA SER A 76 -1.36 2.11 8.12
C SER A 76 -0.48 2.87 9.11
N ASP A 77 -0.07 4.09 8.76
CA ASP A 77 0.58 5.02 9.69
C ASP A 77 -0.48 5.65 10.61
N LEU A 78 -0.61 5.10 11.81
CA LEU A 78 -1.67 5.48 12.76
C LEU A 78 -1.45 6.85 13.38
N ASP A 79 -0.21 7.34 13.36
CA ASP A 79 0.13 8.66 13.91
C ASP A 79 -0.22 9.80 12.93
N ARG A 80 -0.53 9.48 11.68
CA ARG A 80 -0.77 10.48 10.62
C ARG A 80 -2.12 10.39 9.95
N MET A 81 -2.72 9.20 9.92
CA MET A 81 -4.03 9.03 9.30
C MET A 81 -5.13 9.76 10.07
N ALA A 82 -5.97 10.46 9.32
CA ALA A 82 -7.30 10.83 9.78
C ALA A 82 -8.24 9.61 9.68
N ALA A 83 -8.16 8.70 10.64
CA ALA A 83 -9.00 7.50 10.72
C ALA A 83 -9.46 7.22 12.16
N PRO A 84 -10.50 6.39 12.37
CA PRO A 84 -10.87 5.90 13.69
C PRO A 84 -9.73 5.14 14.38
N ALA A 85 -9.89 4.90 15.68
CA ALA A 85 -8.95 4.09 16.45
C ALA A 85 -8.75 2.71 15.79
N TRP A 86 -7.50 2.25 15.78
CA TRP A 86 -7.17 0.93 15.24
C TRP A 86 -7.82 -0.19 16.08
N PRO A 87 -8.41 -1.23 15.46
CA PRO A 87 -8.54 -1.42 14.03
C PRO A 87 -9.74 -0.65 13.45
N TRP A 88 -9.49 0.12 12.39
CA TRP A 88 -10.54 0.77 11.58
C TRP A 88 -10.92 -0.05 10.33
N VAL A 89 -10.39 -1.28 10.22
CA VAL A 89 -10.70 -2.28 9.20
C VAL A 89 -11.01 -3.62 9.84
N ALA A 90 -11.79 -4.45 9.16
CA ALA A 90 -12.16 -5.80 9.58
C ALA A 90 -11.95 -6.81 8.45
N LYS A 91 -11.81 -8.09 8.83
CA LYS A 91 -11.77 -9.20 7.86
C LYS A 91 -13.09 -9.23 7.07
N GLY A 92 -12.99 -9.35 5.76
CA GLY A 92 -14.11 -9.35 4.82
C GLY A 92 -14.37 -8.00 4.15
N ASP A 93 -13.82 -6.90 4.70
CA ASP A 93 -13.99 -5.57 4.11
C ASP A 93 -13.45 -5.52 2.68
N ALA A 94 -14.20 -4.86 1.80
CA ALA A 94 -13.75 -4.53 0.46
C ALA A 94 -12.81 -3.34 0.53
N VAL A 95 -11.67 -3.43 -0.14
CA VAL A 95 -10.64 -2.40 -0.10
C VAL A 95 -10.14 -2.04 -1.49
N ASP A 96 -9.78 -0.77 -1.63
CA ASP A 96 -9.13 -0.18 -2.80
C ASP A 96 -7.97 0.69 -2.30
N VAL A 97 -6.75 0.42 -2.75
CA VAL A 97 -5.53 1.02 -2.21
C VAL A 97 -4.68 1.54 -3.34
N VAL A 98 -4.36 2.82 -3.30
CA VAL A 98 -3.33 3.44 -4.13
C VAL A 98 -2.17 3.80 -3.22
N GLY A 99 -1.00 3.25 -3.50
CA GLY A 99 0.14 3.45 -2.63
C GLY A 99 1.46 3.06 -3.25
N ARG A 100 2.46 3.07 -2.39
CA ARG A 100 3.82 2.69 -2.65
C ARG A 100 4.03 1.24 -2.24
N TYR A 101 4.33 0.40 -3.21
CA TYR A 101 4.80 -0.96 -2.95
C TYR A 101 6.30 -0.95 -2.67
N TYR A 102 6.68 -1.33 -1.45
CA TYR A 102 8.06 -1.59 -1.06
C TYR A 102 8.31 -3.09 -1.03
N TYR A 103 9.53 -3.49 -1.39
CA TYR A 103 9.99 -4.86 -1.38
C TYR A 103 11.43 -4.92 -0.87
N ASP A 104 11.61 -5.37 0.37
CA ASP A 104 12.95 -5.64 0.92
C ASP A 104 13.36 -7.09 0.62
N ASN A 105 12.40 -8.02 0.73
CA ASN A 105 12.53 -9.45 0.45
C ASN A 105 11.14 -10.12 0.46
N PRO A 106 11.01 -11.42 0.08
CA PRO A 106 9.70 -12.09 0.01
C PRO A 106 8.90 -12.06 1.32
N ARG A 107 9.57 -11.99 2.48
CA ARG A 107 8.95 -11.95 3.81
C ARG A 107 8.79 -10.53 4.37
N SER A 108 9.34 -9.51 3.71
CA SER A 108 9.24 -8.10 4.10
C SER A 108 8.93 -7.25 2.88
N GLN A 109 7.65 -7.18 2.58
CA GLN A 109 7.07 -6.39 1.51
C GLN A 109 5.70 -5.84 1.95
N GLY A 110 5.21 -4.80 1.30
CA GLY A 110 3.92 -4.21 1.63
C GLY A 110 3.61 -2.95 0.86
N ILE A 111 2.41 -2.41 1.10
CA ILE A 111 1.94 -1.17 0.51
C ILE A 111 1.68 -0.16 1.62
N ASP A 112 2.25 1.03 1.51
CA ASP A 112 1.92 2.20 2.33
C ASP A 112 1.41 3.36 1.44
N TRP A 113 0.56 4.22 1.99
CA TRP A 113 -0.04 5.34 1.23
C TRP A 113 0.01 6.68 1.96
N THR A 114 0.25 6.64 3.26
CA THR A 114 0.21 7.78 4.15
C THR A 114 1.49 8.60 4.01
N HIS A 115 1.30 9.88 3.72
CA HIS A 115 2.36 10.82 3.39
C HIS A 115 3.34 11.01 4.57
N ARG A 116 4.63 10.77 4.29
CA ARG A 116 5.87 11.15 5.03
C ARG A 116 6.65 10.11 5.86
N GLY A 117 6.75 8.85 5.49
CA GLY A 117 7.76 7.96 6.13
C GLY A 117 8.07 6.75 5.25
N THR A 118 9.24 6.56 4.65
CA THR A 118 10.59 7.10 4.92
C THR A 118 11.32 7.38 3.61
N GLY A 119 11.39 8.66 3.20
CA GLY A 119 12.25 9.10 2.10
C GLY A 119 11.73 10.33 1.34
N ARG A 120 12.66 11.19 0.88
CA ARG A 120 12.38 12.40 0.07
C ARG A 120 11.86 12.10 -1.36
N LYS A 121 11.58 10.84 -1.70
CA LYS A 121 11.43 10.37 -3.09
C LYS A 121 10.02 9.93 -3.50
N TRP A 122 9.08 9.76 -2.56
CA TRP A 122 7.70 9.39 -2.92
C TRP A 122 6.83 10.64 -3.07
N GLY A 123 6.57 11.03 -4.32
CA GLY A 123 5.85 12.26 -4.66
C GLY A 123 4.35 12.09 -4.93
N MET A 124 3.83 10.86 -4.94
CA MET A 124 2.44 10.55 -5.32
C MET A 124 1.53 10.52 -4.09
N PRO A 125 0.39 11.25 -4.08
CA PRO A 125 -0.62 11.11 -3.05
C PRO A 125 -1.28 9.72 -3.16
N GLY A 126 -1.22 8.94 -2.09
CA GLY A 126 -1.90 7.65 -1.98
C GLY A 126 -3.19 7.75 -1.16
N TYR A 127 -3.96 6.66 -1.13
CA TYR A 127 -5.14 6.51 -0.29
C TYR A 127 -5.45 5.03 -0.05
N VAL A 128 -6.29 4.77 0.94
CA VAL A 128 -7.03 3.52 1.08
C VAL A 128 -8.52 3.85 1.13
N SER A 129 -9.36 3.08 0.46
CA SER A 129 -10.81 3.12 0.60
C SER A 129 -11.27 1.78 1.13
N VAL A 130 -12.12 1.78 2.16
CA VAL A 130 -12.65 0.59 2.83
C VAL A 130 -14.16 0.68 2.83
N ASN A 131 -14.82 -0.26 2.17
CA ASN A 131 -16.28 -0.26 1.95
C ASN A 131 -16.81 1.11 1.44
N GLY A 132 -16.02 1.80 0.60
CA GLY A 132 -16.34 3.12 0.06
C GLY A 132 -15.92 4.32 0.91
N ALA A 133 -15.49 4.13 2.16
CA ALA A 133 -14.94 5.20 3.00
C ALA A 133 -13.44 5.38 2.73
N ARG A 134 -13.03 6.59 2.33
CA ARG A 134 -11.65 6.90 1.93
C ARG A 134 -10.84 7.52 3.06
N TYR A 135 -9.59 7.08 3.23
CA TYR A 135 -8.62 7.57 4.18
C TYR A 135 -7.28 7.88 3.49
N GLN A 136 -6.66 9.00 3.85
CA GLN A 136 -5.42 9.50 3.26
C GLN A 136 -4.59 10.29 4.28
#